data_AF-B9SS99-F1
#
_entry.id   AF-B9SS99-F1
#
_cell.length_a   1.000
_cell.length_b   1.000
_cell.length_c   1.000
_cell.angle_alpha   90.00
_cell.angle_beta   90.00
_cell.angle_gamma   90.00
#
_symmetry.space_group_name_H-M   'P 1'
#
loop_
_entity.id
_entity.type
_entity.pdbx_description
1 polymer ?
#
loop_
_entity_poly.entity_id
_entity_poly.type
_entity_poly.pdbx_seq_one_letter_code
_entity_poly.pdbx_strand_id
1 'polypeptide(L)'
;MAESLVMNITSQAEKWLNFLQLHSCLLLGESPALCLPLDTSICDASEVVYLLTVFYVSFMLLFLLQDVEWGSVSLVDAEKRLLSNALLDFSNERFVLLSESCIPVYNFPTVYRYLIHSEYSFVESYDDPTRYGRGRYNRKMLPDIRLYQWRKGSQWFEIQRALAVYMVSDTKYYSIFKRYCRPACYPDEHYIPTYLNMFHGSLNANRTVTWVDWSFGGPHPATYMGINVTESFIQSIRNNKTQCSYNSEMTSVCYLFARKFHPSALEPLLNLTSTVPGIRHH
;
A
#
# COMPACT_ATOMS: atom_id res chain seq x y z
N MET A 1 0.48 -1.10 -36.15
CA MET A 1 1.54 -0.14 -35.75
C MET A 1 0.95 0.74 -34.68
N ALA A 2 1.19 0.42 -33.41
CA ALA A 2 0.68 1.22 -32.30
C ALA A 2 1.83 2.12 -31.84
N GLU A 3 1.64 3.42 -32.00
CA GLU A 3 2.59 4.45 -31.63
C GLU A 3 2.85 4.40 -30.12
N SER A 4 4.10 4.13 -29.77
CA SER A 4 4.66 4.26 -28.44
C SER A 4 4.67 5.74 -28.07
N LEU A 5 3.69 6.16 -27.26
CA LEU A 5 3.66 7.52 -26.75
C LEU A 5 4.61 7.63 -25.55
N VAL A 6 5.88 7.89 -25.86
CA VAL A 6 6.88 8.37 -24.90
C VAL A 6 6.45 9.79 -24.51
N MET A 7 5.98 10.00 -23.28
CA MET A 7 5.62 11.34 -22.77
C MET A 7 6.32 11.69 -21.47
N ASN A 8 6.70 12.96 -21.40
CA ASN A 8 7.72 13.58 -20.57
C ASN A 8 7.28 13.89 -19.12
N ILE A 9 8.27 14.08 -18.26
CA ILE A 9 8.34 13.78 -16.81
C ILE A 9 7.63 14.78 -15.87
N THR A 10 7.06 15.87 -16.36
CA THR A 10 6.41 16.91 -15.53
C THR A 10 4.89 16.70 -15.32
N SER A 11 4.26 15.81 -16.10
CA SER A 11 2.81 15.55 -16.07
C SER A 11 2.36 14.54 -15.00
N GLN A 12 3.29 13.85 -14.32
CA GLN A 12 2.94 12.63 -13.57
C GLN A 12 2.34 12.90 -12.18
N ALA A 13 2.71 13.98 -11.49
CA ALA A 13 2.15 14.32 -10.19
C ALA A 13 0.77 15.00 -10.29
N GLU A 14 0.56 15.81 -11.33
CA GLU A 14 -0.78 16.19 -11.78
C GLU A 14 -1.59 14.95 -12.12
N LYS A 15 -1.02 13.91 -12.74
CA LYS A 15 -1.75 12.64 -12.95
C LYS A 15 -2.03 11.91 -11.64
N TRP A 16 -1.19 11.93 -10.61
CA TRP A 16 -1.50 11.32 -9.31
C TRP A 16 -2.70 11.99 -8.61
N LEU A 17 -2.79 13.31 -8.66
CA LEU A 17 -3.86 14.08 -8.03
C LEU A 17 -5.10 14.20 -8.93
N ASN A 18 -4.91 14.34 -10.25
CA ASN A 18 -5.99 14.22 -11.24
C ASN A 18 -6.53 12.79 -11.31
N PHE A 19 -5.76 11.75 -10.98
CA PHE A 19 -6.24 10.37 -10.86
C PHE A 19 -7.16 10.19 -9.65
N LEU A 20 -6.87 10.85 -8.53
CA LEU A 20 -7.81 10.97 -7.40
C LEU A 20 -9.08 11.76 -7.81
N GLN A 21 -8.94 12.79 -8.64
CA GLN A 21 -10.05 13.63 -9.12
C GLN A 21 -10.92 12.93 -10.20
N LEU A 22 -10.32 12.14 -11.11
CA LEU A 22 -11.00 11.35 -12.15
C LEU A 22 -11.73 10.13 -11.55
N HIS A 23 -11.17 9.49 -10.52
CA HIS A 23 -11.84 8.38 -9.82
C HIS A 23 -13.14 8.82 -9.13
N SER A 24 -13.19 10.05 -8.58
CA SER A 24 -14.43 10.58 -8.01
C SER A 24 -15.52 10.85 -9.06
N CYS A 25 -15.15 11.17 -10.31
CA CYS A 25 -16.11 11.40 -11.41
C CYS A 25 -16.65 10.10 -12.02
N LEU A 26 -15.80 9.09 -12.20
CA LEU A 26 -16.16 7.82 -12.85
C LEU A 26 -17.05 6.92 -11.97
N LEU A 27 -16.94 6.99 -10.64
CA LEU A 27 -17.79 6.25 -9.70
C LEU A 27 -19.25 6.77 -9.68
N LEU A 28 -19.52 7.97 -10.20
CA LEU A 28 -20.84 8.63 -10.18
C LEU A 28 -21.50 8.73 -11.57
N GLY A 29 -20.84 8.27 -12.64
CA GLY A 29 -21.43 8.18 -13.98
C GLY A 29 -21.71 9.52 -14.67
N GLU A 30 -21.10 10.63 -14.24
CA GLU A 30 -21.31 11.95 -14.84
C GLU A 30 -20.20 12.39 -15.81
N SER A 31 -20.59 13.23 -16.78
CA SER A 31 -19.67 13.87 -17.72
C SER A 31 -18.81 14.93 -17.00
N PRO A 32 -17.51 15.10 -17.33
CA PRO A 32 -16.56 15.96 -16.62
C PRO A 32 -16.93 17.46 -16.50
N ALA A 33 -18.01 17.91 -17.15
CA ALA A 33 -18.39 19.31 -17.24
C ALA A 33 -19.43 19.78 -16.19
N LEU A 34 -19.98 18.89 -15.33
CA LEU A 34 -21.15 19.21 -14.49
C LEU A 34 -20.94 19.18 -12.96
N CYS A 35 -19.71 19.03 -12.47
CA CYS A 35 -19.45 18.89 -11.03
C CYS A 35 -19.83 20.16 -10.22
N LEU A 36 -21.03 20.18 -9.66
CA LEU A 36 -21.42 20.96 -8.49
C LEU A 36 -21.67 19.99 -7.31
N PRO A 37 -21.48 20.45 -6.06
CA PRO A 37 -21.40 19.54 -4.92
C PRO A 37 -22.81 19.13 -4.53
N LEU A 38 -23.14 17.83 -4.48
CA LEU A 38 -24.19 17.33 -3.60
C LEU A 38 -24.17 15.80 -3.39
N ASP A 39 -24.23 15.49 -2.10
CA ASP A 39 -24.78 14.34 -1.36
C ASP A 39 -24.20 12.92 -1.52
N THR A 40 -23.57 12.45 -0.43
CA THR A 40 -22.96 11.12 -0.29
C THR A 40 -23.81 10.29 0.67
N SER A 41 -24.78 9.53 0.14
CA SER A 41 -25.57 8.59 0.95
C SER A 41 -25.54 7.15 0.45
N ILE A 42 -24.77 6.82 -0.59
CA ILE A 42 -24.77 5.48 -1.19
C ILE A 42 -23.36 5.14 -1.69
N CYS A 43 -22.51 4.56 -0.83
CA CYS A 43 -21.34 3.73 -1.18
C CYS A 43 -20.57 3.40 0.11
N ASP A 44 -20.96 2.33 0.80
CA ASP A 44 -20.25 1.80 1.97
C ASP A 44 -20.04 0.30 1.72
N ALA A 45 -18.87 -0.11 1.20
CA ALA A 45 -18.33 -1.50 1.23
C ALA A 45 -17.04 -1.81 0.40
N SER A 46 -16.36 -0.89 -0.29
CA SER A 46 -15.13 -1.28 -1.04
C SER A 46 -14.01 -0.23 -1.02
N GLU A 47 -12.82 -0.62 -0.52
CA GLU A 47 -11.56 0.13 -0.72
C GLU A 47 -10.94 -0.32 -2.05
N VAL A 48 -10.50 0.61 -2.90
CA VAL A 48 -9.84 0.30 -4.18
C VAL A 48 -8.33 0.26 -3.97
N VAL A 49 -7.69 -0.84 -4.37
CA VAL A 49 -6.25 -1.05 -4.16
C VAL A 49 -5.49 -0.91 -5.48
N TYR A 50 -4.37 -0.19 -5.45
CA TYR A 50 -3.48 0.12 -6.57
C TYR A 50 -2.08 -0.44 -6.33
N LEU A 51 -1.38 -0.74 -7.42
CA LEU A 51 0.03 -1.12 -7.39
C LEU A 51 0.86 -0.08 -8.13
N LEU A 52 1.71 0.62 -7.39
CA LEU A 52 2.68 1.54 -7.95
C LEU A 52 3.96 0.78 -8.33
N THR A 53 4.42 0.99 -9.56
CA THR A 53 5.65 0.41 -10.09
C THR A 53 6.72 1.50 -10.29
N VAL A 54 7.94 1.27 -9.81
CA VAL A 54 8.89 2.37 -9.57
C VAL A 54 9.74 2.76 -10.80
N PHE A 55 9.76 2.02 -11.92
CA PHE A 55 10.58 2.43 -13.08
C PHE A 55 9.91 3.39 -14.06
N TYR A 56 8.57 3.51 -14.02
CA TYR A 56 7.81 4.39 -14.92
C TYR A 56 6.63 5.12 -14.29
N VAL A 57 6.41 5.00 -12.97
CA VAL A 57 5.12 5.39 -12.35
C VAL A 57 3.97 4.87 -13.24
N SER A 58 4.03 3.58 -13.58
CA SER A 58 2.94 2.95 -14.27
C SER A 58 1.92 2.57 -13.21
N PHE A 59 0.83 3.34 -13.16
CA PHE A 59 -0.34 3.00 -12.35
C PHE A 59 -1.05 1.88 -13.07
N MET A 60 -0.86 0.66 -12.58
CA MET A 60 -1.53 -0.47 -13.16
C MET A 60 -2.88 -0.64 -12.48
N LEU A 61 -3.89 -0.02 -13.08
CA LEU A 61 -5.27 -0.17 -12.69
C LEU A 61 -5.78 -1.50 -13.25
N LEU A 62 -5.86 -2.53 -12.41
CA LEU A 62 -6.51 -3.76 -12.81
C LEU A 62 -8.00 -3.66 -12.46
N PHE A 63 -8.82 -3.23 -13.42
CA PHE A 63 -10.26 -3.48 -13.41
C PHE A 63 -10.52 -4.98 -13.68
N LEU A 64 -10.05 -5.84 -12.78
CA LEU A 64 -10.76 -7.11 -12.59
C LEU A 64 -11.75 -6.81 -11.48
N LEU A 65 -13.01 -6.58 -11.86
CA LEU A 65 -14.17 -6.56 -10.97
C LEU A 65 -14.19 -7.90 -10.22
N GLN A 66 -13.41 -7.99 -9.17
CA GLN A 66 -13.43 -9.07 -8.22
C GLN A 66 -13.98 -8.44 -6.94
N ASP A 67 -15.13 -8.95 -6.50
CA ASP A 67 -15.66 -8.58 -5.20
C ASP A 67 -14.62 -8.98 -4.16
N VAL A 68 -13.98 -7.97 -3.57
CA VAL A 68 -13.06 -8.13 -2.46
C VAL A 68 -13.84 -7.98 -1.18
N GLU A 69 -13.70 -8.95 -0.30
CA GLU A 69 -14.34 -8.94 1.01
C GLU A 69 -13.26 -8.68 2.05
N TRP A 70 -13.53 -7.75 2.96
CA TRP A 70 -12.59 -7.42 4.02
C TRP A 70 -12.24 -8.64 4.88
N GLY A 71 -10.95 -8.85 5.12
CA GLY A 71 -10.45 -9.97 5.90
C GLY A 71 -10.63 -11.34 5.24
N SER A 72 -10.95 -11.38 3.94
CA SER A 72 -11.09 -12.60 3.14
C SER A 72 -9.86 -12.84 2.26
N VAL A 73 -9.70 -14.08 1.83
CA VAL A 73 -8.64 -14.47 0.87
C VAL A 73 -8.81 -13.79 -0.49
N SER A 74 -9.99 -13.25 -0.80
CA SER A 74 -10.22 -12.52 -2.05
C SER A 74 -9.35 -11.26 -2.16
N LEU A 75 -9.00 -10.61 -1.04
CA LEU A 75 -8.02 -9.51 -1.03
C LEU A 75 -6.64 -9.98 -1.47
N VAL A 76 -6.14 -11.08 -0.89
CA VAL A 76 -4.85 -11.68 -1.27
C VAL A 76 -4.86 -12.13 -2.74
N ASP A 77 -5.99 -12.63 -3.24
CA ASP A 77 -6.16 -12.96 -4.67
C ASP A 77 -6.01 -11.72 -5.55
N ALA A 78 -6.66 -10.60 -5.18
CA ALA A 78 -6.55 -9.34 -5.90
C ALA A 78 -5.11 -8.81 -5.90
N GLU A 79 -4.44 -8.81 -4.74
CA GLU A 79 -3.05 -8.40 -4.59
C GLU A 79 -2.09 -9.25 -5.42
N LYS A 80 -2.23 -10.58 -5.38
CA LYS A 80 -1.41 -11.48 -6.21
C LYS A 80 -1.64 -11.25 -7.71
N ARG A 81 -2.87 -10.97 -8.14
CA ARG A 81 -3.17 -10.64 -9.55
C ARG A 81 -2.54 -9.32 -9.97
N LEU A 82 -2.61 -8.30 -9.11
CA LEU A 82 -1.93 -7.03 -9.32
C LEU A 82 -0.42 -7.23 -9.45
N LEU A 83 0.21 -7.99 -8.55
CA LEU A 83 1.63 -8.30 -8.66
C LEU A 83 1.96 -9.07 -9.94
N SER A 84 1.16 -10.09 -10.28
CA SER A 84 1.37 -10.92 -11.47
C SER A 84 1.37 -10.09 -12.76
N ASN A 85 0.39 -9.18 -12.91
CA ASN A 85 0.29 -8.37 -14.11
C ASN A 85 1.40 -7.29 -14.15
N ALA A 86 1.81 -6.73 -13.00
CA ALA A 86 2.90 -5.77 -12.96
C ALA A 86 4.28 -6.40 -13.23
N LEU A 87 4.44 -7.70 -12.93
CA LEU A 87 5.65 -8.47 -13.25
C LEU A 87 5.84 -8.74 -14.74
N LEU A 88 4.78 -8.61 -15.56
CA LEU A 88 4.88 -8.78 -17.02
C LEU A 88 5.79 -7.73 -17.66
N ASP A 89 5.91 -6.56 -17.04
CA ASP A 89 6.92 -5.57 -17.41
C ASP A 89 8.23 -5.88 -16.69
N PHE A 90 9.27 -6.17 -17.47
CA PHE A 90 10.60 -6.51 -16.97
C PHE A 90 11.34 -5.32 -16.36
N SER A 91 10.93 -4.08 -16.67
CA SER A 91 11.53 -2.87 -16.08
C SER A 91 11.08 -2.64 -14.63
N ASN A 92 10.00 -3.28 -14.18
CA ASN A 92 9.49 -3.10 -12.82
C ASN A 92 10.33 -3.87 -11.79
N GLU A 93 11.09 -3.11 -10.99
CA GLU A 93 11.95 -3.65 -9.93
C GLU A 93 11.32 -3.62 -8.53
N ARG A 94 10.39 -2.69 -8.29
CA ARG A 94 9.81 -2.40 -6.98
C ARG A 94 8.30 -2.19 -7.11
N PHE A 95 7.54 -2.76 -6.18
CA PHE A 95 6.08 -2.82 -6.21
C PHE A 95 5.52 -2.33 -4.88
N VAL A 96 4.72 -1.26 -4.90
CA VAL A 96 4.13 -0.66 -3.69
C VAL A 96 2.62 -0.75 -3.75
N LEU A 97 2.01 -1.34 -2.71
CA LEU A 97 0.56 -1.43 -2.57
C LEU A 97 0.00 -0.16 -1.93
N LEU A 98 -0.96 0.50 -2.60
CA LEU A 98 -1.59 1.74 -2.16
C LEU A 98 -3.11 1.67 -2.35
N SER A 99 -3.85 2.62 -1.78
CA SER A 99 -5.29 2.79 -2.01
C SER A 99 -5.62 4.25 -2.27
N GLU A 100 -6.88 4.58 -2.57
CA GLU A 100 -7.33 5.96 -2.85
C GLU A 100 -7.18 6.92 -1.66
N SER A 101 -6.99 6.35 -0.47
CA SER A 101 -6.81 7.09 0.78
C SER A 101 -5.36 7.16 1.23
N CYS A 102 -4.41 6.73 0.38
CA CYS A 102 -2.98 6.86 0.59
C CYS A 102 -2.44 8.12 -0.09
N ILE A 103 -1.48 8.78 0.57
CA ILE A 103 -0.78 9.94 0.01
C ILE A 103 0.72 9.73 0.07
N PRO A 104 1.50 10.25 -0.90
CA PRO A 104 2.94 10.36 -0.73
C PRO A 104 3.27 11.46 0.28
N VAL A 105 4.17 11.17 1.21
CA VAL A 105 4.70 12.20 2.15
C VAL A 105 6.04 12.76 1.70
N TYR A 106 6.65 12.25 0.63
CA TYR A 106 7.84 12.81 -0.01
C TYR A 106 7.64 12.90 -1.53
N ASN A 107 8.43 13.73 -2.20
CA ASN A 107 8.38 13.87 -3.66
C ASN A 107 8.88 12.60 -4.34
N PHE A 108 8.49 12.43 -5.60
CA PHE A 108 8.81 11.24 -6.37
C PHE A 108 10.32 10.93 -6.43
N PRO A 109 11.24 11.90 -6.70
CA PRO A 109 12.67 11.59 -6.72
C PRO A 109 13.20 11.01 -5.40
N THR A 110 12.69 11.49 -4.26
CA THR A 110 13.07 10.97 -2.93
C THR A 110 12.55 9.55 -2.75
N VAL A 111 11.27 9.32 -3.02
CA VAL A 111 10.63 7.99 -2.92
C VAL A 111 11.32 6.98 -3.85
N TYR A 112 11.55 7.36 -5.10
CA TYR A 112 12.23 6.54 -6.10
C TYR A 112 13.63 6.13 -5.63
N ARG A 113 14.46 7.10 -5.22
CA ARG A 113 15.83 6.83 -4.77
C ARG A 113 15.87 5.97 -3.51
N TYR A 114 14.93 6.17 -2.59
CA TYR A 114 14.82 5.36 -1.38
C TYR A 114 14.48 3.90 -1.72
N LEU A 115 13.51 3.67 -2.60
CA LEU A 115 13.09 2.30 -2.93
C LEU A 115 14.12 1.58 -3.80
N ILE A 116 14.66 2.24 -4.83
CA ILE A 116 15.54 1.57 -5.79
C ILE A 116 16.91 1.20 -5.20
N HIS A 117 17.42 2.02 -4.28
CA HIS A 117 18.70 1.76 -3.61
C HIS A 117 18.55 0.94 -2.32
N SER A 118 17.34 0.52 -1.96
CA SER A 118 17.20 -0.38 -0.81
C SER A 118 17.75 -1.76 -1.15
N GLU A 119 18.37 -2.42 -0.18
CA GLU A 119 18.76 -3.84 -0.26
C GLU A 119 17.61 -4.78 0.13
N TYR A 120 16.59 -4.23 0.80
CA TYR A 120 15.49 -4.99 1.39
C TYR A 120 14.15 -4.60 0.77
N SER A 121 13.16 -5.45 0.96
CA SER A 121 11.75 -5.12 0.82
C SER A 121 11.16 -4.61 2.13
N PHE A 122 10.06 -3.88 2.06
CA PHE A 122 9.37 -3.31 3.23
C PHE A 122 7.99 -3.94 3.45
N VAL A 123 7.99 -5.20 3.91
CA VAL A 123 6.81 -5.87 4.47
C VAL A 123 6.92 -5.86 5.99
N GLU A 124 5.91 -5.32 6.67
CA GLU A 124 5.85 -5.42 8.12
C GLU A 124 5.67 -6.88 8.55
N SER A 125 6.51 -7.36 9.46
CA SER A 125 6.47 -8.76 9.90
C SER A 125 6.99 -8.89 11.32
N TYR A 126 6.09 -9.22 12.24
CA TYR A 126 6.41 -9.34 13.66
C TYR A 126 5.60 -10.46 14.32
N ASP A 127 6.10 -10.95 15.45
CA ASP A 127 5.38 -11.91 16.29
C ASP A 127 4.57 -11.14 17.34
N ASP A 128 3.25 -11.16 17.18
CA ASP A 128 2.32 -10.52 18.12
C ASP A 128 1.73 -11.58 19.05
N PRO A 129 2.12 -11.64 20.33
CA PRO A 129 1.65 -12.68 21.26
C PRO A 129 0.17 -12.51 21.66
N THR A 130 -0.49 -11.42 21.27
CA THR A 130 -1.86 -11.13 21.66
C THR A 130 -2.89 -11.96 20.89
N ARG A 131 -4.17 -11.80 21.28
CA ARG A 131 -5.31 -12.36 20.55
C ARG A 131 -5.39 -11.92 19.08
N TYR A 132 -4.78 -10.77 18.74
CA TYR A 132 -4.82 -10.20 17.39
C TYR A 132 -3.67 -10.68 16.50
N GLY A 133 -2.67 -11.37 17.05
CA GLY A 133 -1.57 -11.99 16.32
C GLY A 133 -1.65 -13.51 16.39
N ARG A 134 -0.92 -14.11 17.33
CA ARG A 134 -0.91 -15.56 17.59
C ARG A 134 -2.30 -16.12 17.89
N GLY A 135 -3.20 -15.34 18.48
CA GLY A 135 -4.58 -15.78 18.73
C GLY A 135 -5.40 -16.06 17.46
N ARG A 136 -4.98 -15.54 16.30
CA ARG A 136 -5.62 -15.78 15.00
C ARG A 136 -5.07 -17.02 14.28
N TYR A 137 -4.00 -17.64 14.79
CA TYR A 137 -3.39 -18.82 14.20
C TYR A 137 -4.30 -20.06 14.32
N ASN A 138 -4.48 -20.78 13.20
CA ASN A 138 -5.25 -22.01 13.16
C ASN A 138 -4.35 -23.25 13.27
N ARG A 139 -4.54 -24.08 14.30
CA ARG A 139 -3.79 -25.33 14.51
C ARG A 139 -3.84 -26.29 13.31
N LYS A 140 -4.89 -26.21 12.47
CA LYS A 140 -5.04 -27.03 11.24
C LYS A 140 -4.04 -26.69 10.15
N MET A 141 -3.26 -25.61 10.30
CA MET A 141 -2.15 -25.28 9.42
C MET A 141 -0.89 -26.12 9.71
N LEU A 142 -0.86 -26.89 10.81
CA LEU A 142 0.18 -27.88 11.06
C LEU A 142 0.07 -29.06 10.08
N PRO A 143 1.20 -29.69 9.70
CA PRO A 143 2.58 -29.36 10.12
C PRO A 143 3.24 -28.27 9.26
N ASP A 144 2.58 -27.81 8.19
CA ASP A 144 3.17 -26.97 7.14
C ASP A 144 3.55 -25.57 7.60
N ILE A 145 2.73 -24.94 8.44
CA ILE A 145 3.02 -23.67 9.10
C ILE A 145 2.96 -23.92 10.59
N ARG A 146 4.04 -23.64 11.31
CA ARG A 146 4.10 -23.77 12.77
C ARG A 146 3.86 -22.42 13.44
N LEU A 147 3.39 -22.43 14.68
CA LEU A 147 3.06 -21.20 15.41
C LEU A 147 4.25 -20.22 15.51
N TYR A 148 5.49 -20.69 15.68
CA TYR A 148 6.66 -19.80 15.75
C TYR A 148 7.02 -19.16 14.38
N GLN A 149 6.47 -19.68 13.29
CA GLN A 149 6.63 -19.13 11.95
C GLN A 149 5.56 -18.09 11.62
N TRP A 150 4.43 -18.11 12.35
CA TRP A 150 3.30 -17.21 12.16
C TRP A 150 3.71 -15.77 12.44
N ARG A 151 3.38 -14.87 11.52
CA ARG A 151 3.65 -13.44 11.64
C ARG A 151 2.41 -12.62 11.35
N LYS A 152 2.38 -11.43 11.95
CA LYS A 152 1.44 -10.36 11.67
C LYS A 152 2.16 -9.22 10.98
N GLY A 153 1.45 -8.46 10.16
CA GLY A 153 1.90 -7.22 9.57
C GLY A 153 0.76 -6.42 8.97
N SER A 154 1.08 -5.23 8.47
CA SER A 154 0.25 -4.44 7.58
C SER A 154 -0.01 -5.16 6.24
N GLN A 155 -1.23 -5.05 5.71
CA GLN A 155 -1.54 -5.39 4.32
C GLN A 155 -0.78 -4.50 3.32
N TRP A 156 -0.44 -3.26 3.70
CA TRP A 156 0.29 -2.32 2.84
C TRP A 156 1.78 -2.64 2.86
N PHE A 157 2.31 -3.06 1.71
CA PHE A 157 3.70 -3.44 1.52
C PHE A 157 4.39 -2.66 0.41
N GLU A 158 5.73 -2.65 0.49
CA GLU A 158 6.58 -2.58 -0.69
C GLU A 158 7.39 -3.88 -0.80
N ILE A 159 7.53 -4.39 -2.03
CA ILE A 159 8.36 -5.56 -2.31
C ILE A 159 9.20 -5.39 -3.58
N GLN A 160 10.41 -5.96 -3.56
CA GLN A 160 11.26 -6.05 -4.75
C GLN A 160 10.83 -7.20 -5.66
N ARG A 161 11.21 -7.10 -6.94
CA ARG A 161 10.85 -8.05 -8.00
C ARG A 161 11.10 -9.51 -7.67
N ALA A 162 12.26 -9.83 -7.10
CA ALA A 162 12.58 -11.20 -6.73
C ALA A 162 11.56 -11.80 -5.73
N LEU A 163 11.16 -11.03 -4.70
CA LEU A 163 10.16 -11.47 -3.73
C LEU A 163 8.75 -11.51 -4.34
N ALA A 164 8.41 -10.56 -5.21
CA ALA A 164 7.13 -10.56 -5.92
C ALA A 164 6.95 -11.83 -6.77
N VAL A 165 8.01 -12.29 -7.47
CA VAL A 165 7.98 -13.54 -8.22
C VAL A 165 7.71 -14.74 -7.31
N TYR A 166 8.42 -14.86 -6.19
CA TYR A 166 8.16 -15.94 -5.22
C TYR A 166 6.73 -15.89 -4.70
N MET A 167 6.26 -14.71 -4.30
CA MET A 167 4.90 -14.51 -3.77
C MET A 167 3.82 -14.88 -4.77
N VAL A 168 3.96 -14.52 -6.06
CA VAL A 168 3.00 -14.89 -7.11
C VAL A 168 3.05 -16.39 -7.37
N SER A 169 4.25 -16.99 -7.43
CA SER A 169 4.44 -18.41 -7.70
C SER A 169 3.97 -19.34 -6.57
N ASP A 170 3.85 -18.84 -5.33
CA ASP A 170 3.38 -19.68 -4.22
C ASP A 170 1.92 -20.11 -4.41
N THR A 171 1.75 -21.42 -4.44
CA THR A 171 0.45 -22.09 -4.50
C THR A 171 0.15 -22.86 -3.23
N LYS A 172 1.18 -23.40 -2.57
CA LYS A 172 1.04 -24.28 -1.41
C LYS A 172 0.58 -23.50 -0.18
N TYR A 173 1.32 -22.48 0.23
CA TYR A 173 1.03 -21.76 1.47
C TYR A 173 -0.19 -20.88 1.30
N TYR A 174 -0.33 -20.24 0.14
CA TYR A 174 -1.56 -19.57 -0.26
C TYR A 174 -2.79 -20.49 -0.13
N SER A 175 -2.74 -21.74 -0.60
CA SER A 175 -3.87 -22.68 -0.46
C SER A 175 -4.19 -23.06 0.99
N ILE A 176 -3.17 -23.15 1.85
CA ILE A 176 -3.33 -23.38 3.29
C ILE A 176 -4.03 -22.19 3.94
N PHE A 177 -3.59 -20.96 3.65
CA PHE A 177 -4.26 -19.73 4.10
C PHE A 177 -5.70 -19.66 3.60
N LYS A 178 -5.94 -19.91 2.31
CA LYS A 178 -7.27 -19.96 1.70
C LYS A 178 -8.21 -20.94 2.41
N ARG A 179 -7.68 -22.08 2.86
CA ARG A 179 -8.47 -23.12 3.50
C ARG A 179 -8.73 -22.84 4.98
N TYR A 180 -7.72 -22.40 5.73
CA TYR A 180 -7.76 -22.37 7.20
C TYR A 180 -7.75 -20.99 7.83
N CYS A 181 -7.38 -19.94 7.09
CA CYS A 181 -7.45 -18.56 7.54
C CYS A 181 -8.79 -17.97 7.13
N ARG A 182 -9.78 -18.11 8.02
CA ARG A 182 -11.12 -17.53 7.91
C ARG A 182 -11.34 -16.60 9.08
N PRO A 183 -12.19 -15.56 8.96
CA PRO A 183 -12.46 -14.64 10.06
C PRO A 183 -12.63 -15.37 11.40
N ALA A 184 -11.91 -15.00 12.46
CA ALA A 184 -11.07 -13.80 12.60
C ALA A 184 -9.57 -13.99 12.23
N CYS A 185 -9.18 -14.84 11.28
CA CYS A 185 -7.84 -14.91 10.69
C CYS A 185 -7.84 -14.11 9.38
N TYR A 186 -7.25 -12.92 9.39
CA TYR A 186 -7.22 -12.00 8.24
C TYR A 186 -5.98 -12.30 7.37
N PRO A 187 -6.14 -12.94 6.20
CA PRO A 187 -5.00 -13.43 5.43
C PRO A 187 -4.16 -12.30 4.83
N ASP A 188 -4.75 -11.17 4.52
CA ASP A 188 -4.12 -9.93 4.07
C ASP A 188 -3.08 -9.39 5.08
N GLU A 189 -3.29 -9.60 6.38
CA GLU A 189 -2.35 -9.18 7.44
C GLU A 189 -1.36 -10.27 7.88
N HIS A 190 -1.51 -11.51 7.39
CA HIS A 190 -0.78 -12.67 7.92
C HIS A 190 -0.06 -13.52 6.87
N TYR A 191 -0.59 -13.63 5.65
CA TYR A 191 -0.05 -14.50 4.61
C TYR A 191 1.36 -14.08 4.19
N ILE A 192 1.50 -12.85 3.67
CA ILE A 192 2.77 -12.34 3.15
C ILE A 192 3.83 -12.26 4.28
N PRO A 193 3.53 -11.69 5.47
CA PRO A 193 4.49 -11.65 6.57
C PRO A 193 4.98 -13.04 7.01
N THR A 194 4.08 -14.02 7.08
CA THR A 194 4.41 -15.40 7.47
C THR A 194 5.25 -16.08 6.40
N TYR A 195 4.85 -15.96 5.12
CA TYR A 195 5.58 -16.56 4.01
C TYR A 195 7.01 -16.03 3.92
N LEU A 196 7.20 -14.71 4.02
CA LEU A 196 8.54 -14.12 4.01
C LEU A 196 9.36 -14.56 5.21
N ASN A 197 8.79 -14.59 6.43
CA ASN A 197 9.52 -15.08 7.61
C ASN A 197 9.96 -16.55 7.49
N MET A 198 9.21 -17.38 6.75
CA MET A 198 9.55 -18.79 6.54
C MET A 198 10.67 -18.99 5.52
N PHE A 199 10.73 -18.18 4.45
CA PHE A 199 11.56 -18.47 3.29
C PHE A 199 12.55 -17.37 2.89
N HIS A 200 12.22 -16.11 3.16
CA HIS A 200 12.94 -14.95 2.60
C HIS A 200 13.14 -13.82 3.62
N GLY A 201 13.19 -14.14 4.92
CA GLY A 201 13.26 -13.14 5.99
C GLY A 201 14.51 -12.26 5.93
N SER A 202 15.61 -12.77 5.36
CA SER A 202 16.85 -12.01 5.15
C SER A 202 16.75 -10.93 4.07
N LEU A 203 15.71 -10.94 3.24
CA LEU A 203 15.46 -9.95 2.18
C LEU A 203 14.39 -8.93 2.59
N ASN A 204 13.91 -8.97 3.84
CA ASN A 204 12.84 -8.12 4.33
C ASN A 204 13.28 -7.28 5.54
N ALA A 205 12.95 -6.00 5.53
CA ALA A 205 13.26 -5.08 6.63
C ALA A 205 12.33 -5.24 7.85
N ASN A 206 11.30 -6.08 7.76
CA ASN A 206 10.28 -6.31 8.80
C ASN A 206 9.54 -5.05 9.25
N ARG A 207 9.44 -4.05 8.36
CA ARG A 207 8.68 -2.81 8.55
C ARG A 207 7.99 -2.40 7.25
N THR A 208 6.94 -1.59 7.34
CA THR A 208 6.29 -0.95 6.19
C THR A 208 6.82 0.47 5.96
N VAL A 209 6.70 0.95 4.72
CA VAL A 209 6.93 2.36 4.32
C VAL A 209 5.65 3.21 4.37
N THR A 210 4.53 2.65 4.81
CA THR A 210 3.24 3.34 4.91
C THR A 210 2.90 3.66 6.35
N TRP A 211 2.84 4.95 6.68
CA TRP A 211 2.43 5.42 8.00
C TRP A 211 0.92 5.30 8.19
N VAL A 212 0.53 4.88 9.39
CA VAL A 212 -0.85 4.69 9.84
C VAL A 212 -0.97 5.20 11.27
N ASP A 213 -2.07 5.88 11.57
CA ASP A 213 -2.40 6.29 12.94
C ASP A 213 -3.42 5.34 13.57
N TRP A 214 -2.96 4.60 14.59
CA TRP A 214 -3.80 3.67 15.37
C TRP A 214 -4.22 4.24 16.74
N SER A 215 -3.95 5.53 17.01
CA SER A 215 -4.16 6.15 18.33
C SER A 215 -5.61 6.06 18.84
N PHE A 216 -6.60 6.03 17.95
CA PHE A 216 -8.02 5.95 18.30
C PHE A 216 -8.47 4.57 18.80
N GLY A 217 -7.69 3.51 18.56
CA GLY A 217 -8.04 2.14 18.96
C GLY A 217 -9.25 1.58 18.20
N GLY A 218 -9.03 0.58 17.34
CA GLY A 218 -10.11 -0.01 16.56
C GLY A 218 -9.62 -0.95 15.47
N PRO A 219 -10.53 -1.50 14.65
CA PRO A 219 -10.18 -2.33 13.50
C PRO A 219 -9.64 -1.52 12.30
N HIS A 220 -9.80 -0.18 12.33
CA HIS A 220 -9.36 0.71 11.26
C HIS A 220 -8.52 1.88 11.83
N PRO A 221 -7.54 2.38 11.06
CA PRO A 221 -6.75 3.54 11.46
C PRO A 221 -7.59 4.83 11.40
N ALA A 222 -7.08 5.89 12.04
CA ALA A 222 -7.68 7.21 12.00
C ALA A 222 -7.82 7.72 10.56
N THR A 223 -8.94 8.40 10.29
CA THR A 223 -9.18 9.06 9.00
C THR A 223 -9.03 10.57 9.15
N TYR A 224 -8.14 11.14 8.35
CA TYR A 224 -7.81 12.56 8.35
C TYR A 224 -8.63 13.31 7.29
N MET A 225 -9.41 14.30 7.72
CA MET A 225 -10.21 15.18 6.88
C MET A 225 -9.35 16.33 6.34
N GLY A 226 -9.84 17.07 5.35
CA GLY A 226 -9.13 18.23 4.79
C GLY A 226 -8.68 19.27 5.81
N ILE A 227 -9.49 19.52 6.85
CA ILE A 227 -9.12 20.44 7.94
C ILE A 227 -7.91 19.96 8.77
N ASN A 228 -7.62 18.67 8.76
CA ASN A 228 -6.47 18.11 9.46
C ASN A 228 -5.17 18.20 8.64
N VAL A 229 -5.27 18.45 7.34
CA VAL A 229 -4.13 18.49 6.43
C VAL A 229 -3.47 19.87 6.50
N THR A 230 -2.35 19.94 7.22
CA THR A 230 -1.50 21.13 7.31
C THR A 230 -0.05 20.77 7.00
N GLU A 231 0.77 21.78 6.68
CA GLU A 231 2.22 21.56 6.51
C GLU A 231 2.85 20.94 7.78
N SER A 232 2.47 21.44 8.96
CA SER A 232 2.97 20.93 10.23
C SER A 232 2.58 19.47 10.47
N PHE A 233 1.39 19.06 10.02
CA PHE A 233 0.97 17.67 10.08
C PHE A 233 1.79 16.78 9.15
N ILE A 234 2.03 17.17 7.89
CA ILE A 234 2.88 16.39 6.99
C ILE A 234 4.32 16.31 7.52
N GLN A 235 4.85 17.40 8.08
CA GLN A 235 6.17 17.41 8.73
C GLN A 235 6.23 16.51 9.96
N SER A 236 5.14 16.39 10.72
CA SER A 236 5.10 15.49 11.88
C SER A 236 5.14 14.02 11.46
N ILE A 237 4.58 13.66 10.30
CA ILE A 237 4.72 12.31 9.72
C ILE A 237 6.17 12.06 9.28
N ARG A 238 6.80 13.03 8.60
CA ARG A 238 8.19 12.94 8.14
C ARG A 238 9.20 12.84 9.29
N ASN A 239 8.98 13.61 10.35
CA ASN A 239 9.90 13.80 11.47
C ASN A 239 9.25 13.40 12.80
N ASN A 240 8.64 12.22 12.85
CA ASN A 240 7.93 11.71 14.03
C ASN A 240 8.86 11.28 15.19
N LYS A 241 10.12 11.72 15.20
CA LYS A 241 11.19 11.34 16.14
C LYS A 241 11.50 9.84 16.23
N THR A 242 10.93 9.04 15.33
CA THR A 242 11.22 7.60 15.24
C THR A 242 12.39 7.40 14.29
N GLN A 243 13.36 6.61 14.69
CA GLN A 243 14.40 6.12 13.79
C GLN A 243 14.08 4.67 13.40
N CYS A 244 14.44 4.30 12.18
CA CYS A 244 14.27 2.96 11.65
C CYS A 244 15.50 2.54 10.85
N SER A 245 15.64 1.24 10.62
CA SER A 245 16.72 0.69 9.81
C SER A 245 16.43 0.86 8.32
N TYR A 246 17.46 1.26 7.57
CA TYR A 246 17.52 1.32 6.12
C TYR A 246 18.93 0.89 5.68
N ASN A 247 19.04 -0.21 4.92
CA ASN A 247 20.31 -0.81 4.51
C ASN A 247 21.30 -1.00 5.69
N SER A 248 20.79 -1.47 6.83
CA SER A 248 21.54 -1.66 8.08
C SER A 248 22.04 -0.39 8.78
N GLU A 249 21.61 0.80 8.32
CA GLU A 249 21.87 2.09 8.97
C GLU A 249 20.59 2.68 9.57
N MET A 250 20.72 3.55 10.58
CA MET A 250 19.58 4.24 11.18
C MET A 250 19.24 5.50 10.38
N THR A 251 17.97 5.68 10.03
CA THR A 251 17.45 6.86 9.33
C THR A 251 16.20 7.41 10.02
N SER A 252 15.94 8.70 9.84
CA SER A 252 14.67 9.33 10.21
C SER A 252 13.59 9.20 9.14
N VAL A 253 13.96 8.78 7.91
CA VAL A 253 13.02 8.59 6.80
C VAL A 253 12.44 7.18 6.87
N CYS A 254 11.38 7.05 7.67
CA CYS A 254 10.76 5.75 7.94
C CYS A 254 9.55 5.45 7.06
N TYR A 255 8.80 6.47 6.68
CA TYR A 255 7.57 6.32 5.92
C TYR A 255 7.62 7.18 4.67
N LEU A 256 7.29 6.59 3.52
CA LEU A 256 7.21 7.26 2.22
C LEU A 256 5.77 7.63 1.88
N PHE A 257 4.81 6.90 2.45
CA PHE A 257 3.38 7.08 2.25
C PHE A 257 2.67 7.21 3.60
N ALA A 258 1.45 7.75 3.59
CA ALA A 258 0.60 7.85 4.77
C ALA A 258 -0.86 7.54 4.43
N ARG A 259 -1.60 7.01 5.41
CA ARG A 259 -3.05 6.75 5.36
C ARG A 259 -3.69 6.88 6.76
N LYS A 260 -5.00 7.10 6.91
CA LYS A 260 -6.06 7.16 5.89
C LYS A 260 -6.54 8.60 5.70
N PHE A 261 -6.58 9.07 4.45
CA PHE A 261 -7.04 10.42 4.12
C PHE A 261 -8.42 10.36 3.45
N HIS A 262 -9.35 11.19 3.94
CA HIS A 262 -10.68 11.35 3.34
C HIS A 262 -10.58 12.13 2.02
N PRO A 263 -11.48 11.96 1.03
CA PRO A 263 -11.46 12.73 -0.21
C PRO A 263 -11.38 14.26 -0.04
N SER A 264 -11.94 14.79 1.05
CA SER A 264 -11.82 16.23 1.39
C SER A 264 -10.40 16.70 1.68
N ALA A 265 -9.44 15.79 1.84
CA ALA A 265 -8.01 16.08 1.98
C ALA A 265 -7.34 16.49 0.66
N LEU A 266 -7.94 16.18 -0.50
CA LEU A 266 -7.30 16.36 -1.79
C LEU A 266 -6.89 17.81 -2.07
N GLU A 267 -7.83 18.75 -1.94
CA GLU A 267 -7.57 20.17 -2.21
C GLU A 267 -6.53 20.79 -1.25
N PRO A 268 -6.61 20.58 0.08
CA PRO A 268 -5.53 20.97 0.99
C PRO A 268 -4.16 20.38 0.63
N LEU A 269 -4.10 19.10 0.24
CA LEU A 269 -2.86 18.45 -0.17
C LEU A 269 -2.28 19.09 -1.44
N LEU A 270 -3.12 19.40 -2.42
CA LEU A 270 -2.75 20.12 -3.63
C LEU A 270 -2.15 21.49 -3.31
N ASN A 271 -2.76 22.24 -2.40
CA ASN A 271 -2.28 23.56 -2.02
C ASN A 271 -0.90 23.50 -1.34
N LEU A 272 -0.63 22.46 -0.55
CA LEU A 272 0.67 22.24 0.09
C LEU A 272 1.80 21.91 -0.90
N THR A 273 1.49 21.42 -2.10
CA THR A 273 2.51 21.15 -3.14
C THR A 273 3.27 22.41 -3.55
N SER A 274 2.64 23.59 -3.43
CA SER A 274 3.23 24.88 -3.78
C SER A 274 4.20 25.44 -2.72
N THR A 275 4.06 25.03 -1.45
CA THR A 275 4.79 25.62 -0.32
C THR A 275 5.85 24.70 0.26
N VAL A 276 5.60 23.39 0.36
CA VAL A 276 6.45 22.44 1.09
C VAL A 276 7.62 21.92 0.23
N PRO A 277 8.89 22.17 0.60
CA PRO A 277 10.05 21.54 -0.04
C PRO A 277 9.93 20.00 0.08
N GLY A 278 10.04 19.31 -1.05
CA GLY A 278 9.81 17.86 -1.11
C GLY A 278 8.36 17.45 -1.35
N ILE A 279 7.43 18.36 -1.63
CA ILE A 279 6.19 18.09 -2.37
C ILE A 279 6.19 18.89 -3.70
N ARG A 280 6.97 19.98 -3.78
CA ARG A 280 7.15 20.79 -4.99
C ARG A 280 7.46 19.98 -6.25
N HIS A 281 6.75 20.35 -7.31
CA HIS A 281 7.03 19.98 -8.68
C HIS A 281 8.12 20.92 -9.23
N HIS A 282 9.24 20.34 -9.66
CA HIS A 282 10.20 21.00 -10.55
C HIS A 282 10.19 20.26 -11.87
#